data_AF-A0A3P6GTJ1-F1
#
_entry.id   AF-A0A3P6GTJ1-F1
#
_cell.length_a   1.000
_cell.length_b   1.000
_cell.length_c   1.000
_cell.angle_alpha   90.00
_cell.angle_beta   90.00
_cell.angle_gamma   90.00
#
_symmetry.space_group_name_H-M   'P 1'
#
loop_
_entity.id
_entity.type
_entity.pdbx_description
1 polymer ?
#
loop_
_entity_poly.entity_id
_entity_poly.type
_entity_poly.pdbx_seq_one_letter_code
_entity_poly.pdbx_strand_id
1 'polypeptide(L)'
;MPPRKQTPEEQQEELRATLENFTTTLRETLLHAVETALTTVIQRQQQPQDNAANQPREEDDTDEDLADNLFANIRNQVRNVAPAEHQLNRREHQPEERRWDMGFRVEIPEFNGNLNTEEFLDWLSSIEEILEYKRVPGDQCVPLIASRFKNRAMASWQQIKESRHHAGKPRIDTWERLTKHMHWAFLPYNYERTLYNKLQTLRQGSRSVDEYATDFFLMVARTTLVETEEQLVSLFIGCLRFQIQTALQQFNPTTVSEAHQRALAMELQFRSSWNSGTNRVRNRSQSSDSITATDATQP
;
A
#
# COMPACT_ATOMS: atom_id res chain seq x y z
N MET A 1 -35.94 6.62 -66.79
CA MET A 1 -36.88 7.13 -65.77
C MET A 1 -36.17 7.12 -64.43
N PRO A 2 -35.77 8.28 -63.88
CA PRO A 2 -35.06 8.36 -62.62
C PRO A 2 -36.05 8.40 -61.42
N PRO A 3 -35.67 7.86 -60.25
CA PRO A 3 -36.58 7.57 -59.15
C PRO A 3 -36.96 8.82 -58.34
N ARG A 4 -38.20 8.84 -57.81
CA ARG A 4 -38.72 9.92 -56.95
C ARG A 4 -37.89 10.04 -55.67
N LYS A 5 -37.48 11.26 -55.34
CA LYS A 5 -36.82 11.61 -54.08
C LYS A 5 -37.87 11.62 -52.96
N GLN A 6 -37.70 10.78 -51.94
CA GLN A 6 -38.50 10.78 -50.71
C GLN A 6 -38.37 12.15 -50.02
N THR A 7 -39.49 12.68 -49.57
CA THR A 7 -39.56 14.00 -48.93
C THR A 7 -39.05 13.94 -47.48
N PRO A 8 -38.39 14.99 -46.97
CA PRO A 8 -37.83 15.02 -45.62
C PRO A 8 -38.88 14.80 -44.49
N GLU A 9 -40.17 14.99 -44.77
CA GLU A 9 -41.26 14.65 -43.85
C GLU A 9 -41.48 13.13 -43.72
N GLU A 10 -41.35 12.35 -44.81
CA GLU A 10 -41.47 10.88 -44.76
C GLU A 10 -40.35 10.27 -43.92
N GLN A 11 -39.12 10.80 -44.01
CA GLN A 11 -37.99 10.33 -43.20
C GLN A 11 -38.18 10.62 -41.71
N GLN A 12 -38.82 11.75 -41.37
CA GLN A 12 -39.10 12.11 -39.99
C GLN A 12 -40.25 11.26 -39.41
N GLU A 13 -41.23 10.90 -40.24
CA GLU A 13 -42.34 10.02 -39.86
C GLU A 13 -41.87 8.57 -39.71
N GLU A 14 -40.97 8.09 -40.59
CA GLU A 14 -40.28 6.80 -40.43
C GLU A 14 -39.43 6.75 -39.14
N LEU A 15 -38.69 7.83 -38.82
CA LEU A 15 -37.92 7.89 -37.58
C LEU A 15 -38.82 7.83 -36.35
N ARG A 16 -39.98 8.52 -36.36
CA ARG A 16 -40.95 8.44 -35.27
C ARG A 16 -41.57 7.05 -35.16
N ALA A 17 -41.98 6.46 -36.27
CA ALA A 17 -42.53 5.10 -36.30
C ALA A 17 -41.51 4.05 -35.80
N THR A 18 -40.23 4.19 -36.15
CA THR A 18 -39.17 3.29 -35.64
C THR A 18 -38.93 3.48 -34.14
N LEU A 19 -39.02 4.71 -33.63
CA LEU A 19 -38.88 5.00 -32.19
C LEU A 19 -40.08 4.47 -31.40
N GLU A 20 -41.30 4.63 -31.92
CA GLU A 20 -42.51 4.05 -31.33
C GLU A 20 -42.47 2.51 -31.35
N ASN A 21 -42.01 1.90 -32.44
CA ASN A 21 -41.79 0.45 -32.51
C ASN A 21 -40.71 -0.01 -31.51
N PHE A 22 -39.64 0.77 -31.32
CA PHE A 22 -38.61 0.45 -30.34
C PHE A 22 -39.14 0.51 -28.91
N THR A 23 -39.87 1.58 -28.58
CA THR A 23 -40.43 1.75 -27.22
C THR A 23 -41.49 0.71 -26.88
N THR A 24 -42.32 0.31 -27.85
CA THR A 24 -43.29 -0.79 -27.70
C THR A 24 -42.59 -2.13 -27.50
N THR A 25 -41.59 -2.43 -28.33
CA THR A 25 -40.76 -3.66 -28.18
C THR A 25 -40.06 -3.70 -26.82
N LEU A 26 -39.54 -2.57 -26.34
CA LEU A 26 -38.86 -2.49 -25.04
C LEU A 26 -39.87 -2.74 -23.90
N ARG A 27 -41.07 -2.20 -24.00
CA ARG A 27 -42.14 -2.45 -23.02
C ARG A 27 -42.58 -3.93 -23.02
N GLU A 28 -42.73 -4.54 -24.19
CA GLU A 28 -43.10 -5.95 -24.30
C GLU A 28 -42.02 -6.89 -23.74
N THR A 29 -40.75 -6.62 -24.03
CA THR A 29 -39.63 -7.39 -23.47
C THR A 29 -39.52 -7.24 -21.95
N LEU A 30 -39.77 -6.05 -21.40
CA LEU A 30 -39.81 -5.84 -19.95
C LEU A 30 -40.95 -6.61 -19.28
N LEU A 31 -42.16 -6.60 -19.86
CA LEU A 31 -43.28 -7.36 -19.31
C LEU A 31 -42.99 -8.87 -19.34
N HIS A 32 -42.45 -9.38 -20.46
CA HIS A 32 -42.08 -10.79 -20.57
C HIS A 32 -40.94 -11.16 -19.61
N ALA A 33 -39.98 -10.28 -19.36
CA ALA A 33 -38.91 -10.49 -18.39
C ALA A 33 -39.43 -10.56 -16.95
N VAL A 34 -40.41 -9.72 -16.59
CA VAL A 34 -41.04 -9.76 -15.27
C VAL A 34 -41.87 -11.02 -15.10
N GLU A 35 -42.64 -11.43 -16.11
CA GLU A 35 -43.45 -12.66 -16.05
C GLU A 35 -42.60 -13.93 -15.98
N THR A 36 -41.50 -13.98 -16.75
CA THR A 36 -40.53 -15.08 -16.68
C THR A 36 -39.81 -15.13 -15.34
N ALA A 37 -39.47 -13.97 -14.75
CA ALA A 37 -38.88 -13.90 -13.42
C ALA A 37 -39.87 -14.38 -12.33
N LEU A 38 -41.13 -13.95 -12.40
CA LEU A 38 -42.15 -14.38 -11.44
C LEU A 38 -42.47 -15.87 -11.55
N THR A 39 -42.56 -16.41 -12.77
CA THR A 39 -42.75 -17.86 -12.98
C THR A 39 -41.54 -18.67 -12.53
N THR A 40 -40.30 -18.23 -12.77
CA THR A 40 -39.12 -18.93 -12.26
C THR A 40 -39.03 -18.90 -10.72
N VAL A 41 -39.41 -17.79 -10.08
CA VAL A 41 -39.44 -17.71 -8.61
C VAL A 41 -40.53 -18.61 -8.03
N ILE A 42 -41.73 -18.62 -8.61
CA ILE A 42 -42.84 -19.48 -8.17
C ILE A 42 -42.49 -20.96 -8.38
N GLN A 43 -41.83 -21.31 -9.51
CA GLN A 43 -41.36 -22.68 -9.77
C GLN A 43 -40.28 -23.12 -8.77
N ARG A 44 -39.38 -22.21 -8.37
CA ARG A 44 -38.36 -22.47 -7.34
C ARG A 44 -38.95 -22.67 -5.95
N GLN A 45 -40.08 -22.02 -5.65
CA GLN A 45 -40.73 -22.11 -4.35
C GLN A 45 -41.56 -23.39 -4.17
N GLN A 46 -41.81 -24.17 -5.24
CA GLN A 46 -42.59 -25.41 -5.20
C GLN A 46 -41.77 -26.71 -5.39
N GLN A 47 -40.45 -26.65 -5.52
CA GLN A 47 -39.61 -27.87 -5.54
C GLN A 47 -39.03 -28.18 -4.14
N PRO A 48 -39.35 -29.34 -3.53
CA PRO A 48 -38.51 -29.91 -2.49
C PRO A 48 -37.31 -30.58 -3.16
N GLN A 49 -36.13 -29.97 -3.08
CA GLN A 49 -34.87 -30.64 -3.45
C GLN A 49 -34.28 -31.36 -2.24
N ASP A 50 -34.59 -32.65 -2.15
CA ASP A 50 -33.67 -33.62 -1.57
C ASP A 50 -32.41 -33.74 -2.45
N ASN A 51 -31.25 -33.89 -1.79
CA ASN A 51 -29.91 -34.20 -2.31
C ASN A 51 -29.15 -33.12 -3.10
N ALA A 52 -28.16 -32.52 -2.42
CA ALA A 52 -26.77 -32.50 -2.90
C ALA A 52 -25.81 -32.14 -1.76
N ALA A 53 -25.13 -33.15 -1.22
CA ALA A 53 -23.88 -32.96 -0.50
C ALA A 53 -22.75 -32.59 -1.49
N ASN A 54 -21.78 -31.81 -1.00
CA ASN A 54 -20.51 -31.39 -1.60
C ASN A 54 -20.51 -30.21 -2.59
N GLN A 55 -20.36 -28.98 -2.07
CA GLN A 55 -19.16 -28.13 -2.26
C GLN A 55 -19.28 -26.81 -1.47
N PRO A 56 -18.17 -26.23 -0.96
CA PRO A 56 -18.21 -25.09 -0.05
C PRO A 56 -18.33 -23.77 -0.83
N ARG A 57 -19.28 -22.92 -0.43
CA ARG A 57 -19.42 -21.55 -0.93
C ARG A 57 -19.45 -20.57 0.24
N GLU A 58 -18.37 -19.80 0.31
CA GLU A 58 -18.25 -18.40 0.72
C GLU A 58 -19.48 -17.81 1.43
N GLU A 59 -19.37 -17.67 2.76
CA GLU A 59 -20.30 -16.90 3.59
C GLU A 59 -20.00 -15.40 3.40
N ASP A 60 -20.79 -14.76 2.55
CA ASP A 60 -21.09 -13.34 2.61
C ASP A 60 -22.49 -13.22 3.24
N ASP A 61 -22.54 -13.08 4.57
CA ASP A 61 -23.79 -12.77 5.28
C ASP A 61 -23.67 -11.38 5.91
N THR A 62 -24.30 -10.45 5.22
CA THR A 62 -24.80 -9.19 5.77
C THR A 62 -26.24 -9.44 6.27
N ASP A 63 -26.63 -8.67 7.28
CA ASP A 63 -27.98 -8.47 7.85
C ASP A 63 -28.31 -9.32 9.10
N GLU A 64 -28.52 -8.70 10.27
CA GLU A 64 -29.70 -7.93 10.72
C GLU A 64 -30.81 -8.86 11.27
N ASP A 65 -31.11 -8.66 12.56
CA ASP A 65 -32.26 -9.14 13.35
C ASP A 65 -32.61 -10.63 13.43
N LEU A 66 -32.35 -11.25 14.61
CA LEU A 66 -33.45 -11.92 15.33
C LEU A 66 -33.17 -12.10 16.83
N ALA A 67 -34.21 -11.79 17.59
CA ALA A 67 -34.29 -11.80 19.04
C ALA A 67 -34.22 -13.20 19.69
N ASP A 68 -34.14 -13.17 21.02
CA ASP A 68 -34.65 -14.16 21.98
C ASP A 68 -33.75 -15.35 22.39
N ASN A 69 -33.06 -15.22 23.54
CA ASN A 69 -33.62 -15.61 24.85
C ASN A 69 -32.54 -15.69 25.94
N LEU A 70 -32.54 -14.68 26.81
CA LEU A 70 -31.68 -14.50 27.98
C LEU A 70 -32.12 -15.38 29.18
N PHE A 71 -32.58 -16.63 29.02
CA PHE A 71 -33.14 -17.38 30.18
C PHE A 71 -33.09 -18.92 30.15
N ALA A 72 -32.20 -19.59 29.40
CA ALA A 72 -32.13 -21.05 29.40
C ALA A 72 -30.73 -21.59 29.69
N ASN A 73 -30.38 -21.80 30.98
CA ASN A 73 -29.69 -22.99 31.52
C ASN A 73 -28.95 -22.80 32.85
N ILE A 74 -29.36 -21.86 33.70
CA ILE A 74 -29.14 -22.04 35.14
C ILE A 74 -30.28 -22.94 35.62
N ARG A 75 -29.93 -24.13 36.13
CA ARG A 75 -30.75 -25.08 36.92
C ARG A 75 -31.09 -26.37 36.19
N ASN A 76 -30.14 -27.30 36.22
CA ASN A 76 -30.33 -28.70 36.67
C ASN A 76 -28.92 -29.29 36.91
N GLN A 77 -28.44 -29.26 38.16
CA GLN A 77 -28.33 -30.44 39.04
C GLN A 77 -27.50 -31.56 38.39
N VAL A 78 -26.19 -31.65 38.67
CA VAL A 78 -25.62 -32.42 39.80
C VAL A 78 -26.20 -33.83 39.90
N ARG A 79 -25.59 -34.78 39.17
CA ARG A 79 -25.14 -36.11 39.62
C ARG A 79 -25.06 -37.06 38.43
N ASN A 80 -23.85 -37.45 38.04
CA ASN A 80 -23.49 -38.86 37.96
C ASN A 80 -21.97 -38.98 37.83
N VAL A 81 -21.38 -39.59 38.85
CA VAL A 81 -19.98 -40.00 38.91
C VAL A 81 -19.92 -41.42 38.36
N ALA A 82 -19.16 -41.62 37.28
CA ALA A 82 -18.62 -42.90 36.88
C ALA A 82 -17.24 -42.65 36.24
N PRO A 83 -16.13 -43.18 36.79
CA PRO A 83 -14.82 -43.05 36.16
C PRO A 83 -14.60 -44.26 35.24
N ALA A 84 -14.70 -44.03 33.94
CA ALA A 84 -14.18 -44.96 32.94
C ALA A 84 -12.79 -44.48 32.52
N GLU A 85 -11.78 -45.16 33.05
CA GLU A 85 -10.44 -45.20 32.49
C GLU A 85 -10.48 -45.60 31.01
N HIS A 86 -9.48 -45.15 30.25
CA HIS A 86 -9.26 -45.36 28.81
C HIS A 86 -9.85 -44.30 27.89
N GLN A 87 -9.05 -43.24 27.67
CA GLN A 87 -8.61 -42.88 26.31
C GLN A 87 -7.46 -41.86 26.39
N LEU A 88 -6.31 -42.34 26.87
CA LEU A 88 -5.01 -41.80 26.48
C LEU A 88 -4.75 -42.21 25.02
N ASN A 89 -5.43 -41.57 24.07
CA ASN A 89 -5.04 -41.65 22.65
C ASN A 89 -5.69 -40.55 21.80
N ARG A 90 -5.41 -39.29 22.15
CA ARG A 90 -5.59 -38.15 21.24
C ARG A 90 -4.40 -37.20 21.36
N ARG A 91 -3.21 -37.70 21.04
CA ARG A 91 -1.98 -36.88 21.02
C ARG A 91 -1.08 -37.12 19.80
N GLU A 92 -1.60 -37.70 18.72
CA GLU A 92 -0.80 -38.01 17.53
C GLU A 92 -1.23 -37.26 16.27
N HIS A 93 -1.68 -36.00 16.39
CA HIS A 93 -1.93 -35.12 15.23
C HIS A 93 -1.15 -33.79 15.25
N GLN A 94 -0.13 -33.60 16.11
CA GLN A 94 0.72 -32.39 16.10
C GLN A 94 2.21 -32.56 15.70
N PRO A 95 2.63 -33.36 14.70
CA PRO A 95 4.00 -33.26 14.21
C PRO A 95 4.23 -32.01 13.34
N GLU A 96 3.24 -31.59 12.55
CA GLU A 96 3.40 -30.49 11.59
C GLU A 96 3.23 -29.10 12.22
N GLU A 97 2.31 -28.98 13.18
CA GLU A 97 1.93 -27.72 13.82
C GLU A 97 3.07 -27.07 14.64
N ARG A 98 4.13 -27.82 14.97
CA ARG A 98 5.31 -27.32 15.71
C ARG A 98 6.56 -27.18 14.85
N ARG A 99 6.50 -27.49 13.56
CA ARG A 99 7.68 -27.47 12.69
C ARG A 99 8.17 -26.04 12.41
N TRP A 100 7.26 -25.06 12.34
CA TRP A 100 7.60 -23.65 12.14
C TRP A 100 8.33 -23.05 13.37
N ASP A 101 8.02 -23.56 14.58
CA ASP A 101 8.63 -23.18 15.86
C ASP A 101 10.03 -23.83 16.07
N MET A 102 10.29 -24.98 15.43
CA MET A 102 11.52 -25.77 15.64
C MET A 102 12.67 -25.48 14.66
N GLY A 103 12.46 -24.61 13.66
CA GLY A 103 13.51 -24.16 12.73
C GLY A 103 14.29 -22.94 13.25
N PHE A 104 15.49 -22.68 12.69
CA PHE A 104 16.37 -21.52 12.96
C PHE A 104 15.64 -20.30 13.55
N ARG A 105 16.05 -19.81 14.72
CA ARG A 105 15.38 -18.68 15.41
C ARG A 105 15.58 -17.40 14.61
N VAL A 106 14.72 -17.19 13.61
CA VAL A 106 14.61 -15.90 12.93
C VAL A 106 14.02 -14.94 13.94
N GLU A 107 14.77 -13.90 14.27
CA GLU A 107 14.30 -12.85 15.16
C GLU A 107 13.23 -12.04 14.42
N ILE A 108 12.01 -12.04 14.96
CA ILE A 108 10.92 -11.27 14.40
C ILE A 108 11.14 -9.81 14.81
N PRO A 109 11.28 -8.88 13.84
CA PRO A 109 11.58 -7.50 14.13
C PRO A 109 10.46 -6.85 14.93
N GLU A 110 10.85 -6.00 15.88
CA GLU A 110 9.92 -5.26 16.72
C GLU A 110 9.42 -4.01 16.00
N PHE A 111 8.17 -3.62 16.26
CA PHE A 111 7.62 -2.38 15.72
C PHE A 111 7.09 -1.48 16.82
N ASN A 112 7.64 -0.26 16.87
CA ASN A 112 7.33 0.72 17.90
C ASN A 112 6.15 1.64 17.53
N GLY A 113 5.71 1.63 16.26
CA GLY A 113 4.67 2.55 15.78
C GLY A 113 5.18 3.99 15.62
N ASN A 114 6.41 4.17 15.15
CA ASN A 114 6.95 5.49 14.82
C ASN A 114 6.08 6.23 13.76
N LEU A 115 6.34 7.52 13.58
CA LEU A 115 5.70 8.35 12.56
C LEU A 115 6.33 8.18 11.17
N ASN A 116 7.39 7.38 11.06
CA ASN A 116 8.08 7.18 9.80
C ASN A 116 7.37 6.08 9.00
N THR A 117 6.61 6.48 8.00
CA THR A 117 5.87 5.56 7.15
C THR A 117 6.79 4.58 6.41
N GLU A 118 8.02 4.99 6.09
CA GLU A 118 8.98 4.14 5.39
C GLU A 118 9.46 2.99 6.29
N GLU A 119 9.73 3.27 7.57
CA GLU A 119 10.13 2.25 8.54
C GLU A 119 9.00 1.25 8.81
N PHE A 120 7.74 1.70 8.77
CA PHE A 120 6.59 0.80 8.83
C PHE A 120 6.53 -0.15 7.64
N LEU A 121 6.74 0.35 6.41
CA LEU A 121 6.71 -0.48 5.20
C LEU A 121 7.87 -1.46 5.16
N ASP A 122 9.08 -1.02 5.51
CA ASP A 122 10.25 -1.91 5.58
C ASP A 122 10.06 -3.01 6.63
N TRP A 123 9.47 -2.66 7.79
CA TRP A 123 9.09 -3.65 8.80
C TRP A 123 8.03 -4.63 8.28
N LEU A 124 7.01 -4.14 7.59
CA LEU A 124 5.94 -4.98 7.05
C LEU A 124 6.49 -5.98 6.02
N SER A 125 7.30 -5.53 5.07
CA SER A 125 7.95 -6.40 4.09
C SER A 125 8.84 -7.45 4.76
N SER A 126 9.59 -7.06 5.79
CA SER A 126 10.42 -7.99 6.57
C SER A 126 9.58 -9.08 7.24
N ILE A 127 8.42 -8.73 7.80
CA ILE A 127 7.51 -9.69 8.41
C ILE A 127 6.93 -10.63 7.37
N GLU A 128 6.50 -10.14 6.21
CA GLU A 128 5.96 -10.96 5.12
C GLU A 128 6.98 -12.01 4.65
N GLU A 129 8.24 -11.60 4.42
CA GLU A 129 9.33 -12.52 4.08
C GLU A 129 9.57 -13.59 5.16
N ILE A 130 9.52 -13.19 6.45
CA ILE A 130 9.71 -14.13 7.57
C ILE A 130 8.55 -15.12 7.66
N LEU A 131 7.31 -14.66 7.52
CA LEU A 131 6.12 -15.51 7.55
C LEU A 131 6.15 -16.54 6.42
N GLU A 132 6.53 -16.11 5.21
CA GLU A 132 6.69 -16.99 4.05
C GLU A 132 7.81 -18.01 4.26
N TYR A 133 8.98 -17.56 4.73
CA TYR A 133 10.13 -18.43 5.00
C TYR A 133 9.81 -19.49 6.06
N LYS A 134 9.15 -19.09 7.14
CA LYS A 134 8.77 -19.97 8.26
C LYS A 134 7.54 -20.83 7.96
N ARG A 135 6.77 -20.51 6.92
CA ARG A 135 5.47 -21.13 6.62
C ARG A 135 4.57 -21.15 7.86
N VAL A 136 4.47 -20.00 8.53
CA VAL A 136 3.66 -19.87 9.76
C VAL A 136 2.20 -20.07 9.40
N PRO A 137 1.46 -20.92 10.12
CA PRO A 137 0.03 -21.10 9.87
C PRO A 137 -0.75 -19.83 10.27
N GLY A 138 -1.80 -19.52 9.51
CA GLY A 138 -2.48 -18.22 9.58
C GLY A 138 -3.04 -17.87 10.96
N ASP A 139 -3.45 -18.88 11.73
CA ASP A 139 -3.95 -18.78 13.10
C ASP A 139 -2.88 -18.33 14.12
N GLN A 140 -1.61 -18.62 13.84
CA GLN A 140 -0.47 -18.27 14.70
C GLN A 140 0.20 -16.96 14.27
N CYS A 141 -0.01 -16.49 13.03
CA CYS A 141 0.58 -15.26 12.51
C CYS A 141 0.23 -14.03 13.37
N VAL A 142 -1.06 -13.82 13.64
CA VAL A 142 -1.52 -12.62 14.37
C VAL A 142 -1.00 -12.59 15.81
N PRO A 143 -1.11 -13.65 16.64
CA PRO A 143 -0.51 -13.68 17.97
C PRO A 143 1.01 -13.45 17.97
N LEU A 144 1.71 -14.06 17.01
CA LEU A 144 3.16 -13.97 16.90
C LEU A 144 3.62 -12.52 16.63
N ILE A 145 2.97 -11.84 15.70
CA ILE A 145 3.31 -10.46 15.33
C ILE A 145 2.84 -9.48 16.41
N ALA A 146 1.66 -9.72 16.98
CA ALA A 146 1.14 -8.93 18.08
C ALA A 146 2.06 -8.92 19.30
N SER A 147 2.81 -10.01 19.53
CA SER A 147 3.81 -10.09 20.61
C SER A 147 5.01 -9.15 20.41
N ARG A 148 5.25 -8.68 19.17
CA ARG A 148 6.37 -7.82 18.78
C ARG A 148 6.00 -6.35 18.66
N PHE A 149 4.74 -6.00 18.92
CA PHE A 149 4.32 -4.61 19.00
C PHE A 149 4.80 -3.96 20.29
N LYS A 150 5.30 -2.73 20.16
CA LYS A 150 5.74 -1.88 21.26
C LYS A 150 5.15 -0.49 21.14
N ASN A 151 5.12 0.25 22.25
CA ASN A 151 4.73 1.66 22.31
C ASN A 151 3.41 1.95 21.56
N ARG A 152 3.45 2.82 20.55
CA ARG A 152 2.28 3.26 19.78
C ARG A 152 1.65 2.11 18.99
N ALA A 153 2.45 1.17 18.47
CA ALA A 153 1.93 -0.02 17.80
C ALA A 153 1.06 -0.86 18.74
N MET A 154 1.55 -1.07 19.97
CA MET A 154 0.83 -1.82 20.98
C MET A 154 -0.45 -1.10 21.43
N ALA A 155 -0.42 0.22 21.55
CA ALA A 155 -1.62 1.01 21.86
C ALA A 155 -2.67 0.89 20.74
N SER A 156 -2.28 1.00 19.47
CA SER A 156 -3.18 0.80 18.32
C SER A 156 -3.79 -0.61 18.33
N TRP A 157 -2.98 -1.64 18.62
CA TRP A 157 -3.45 -3.02 18.71
C TRP A 157 -4.44 -3.23 19.87
N GLN A 158 -4.25 -2.58 21.02
CA GLN A 158 -5.24 -2.61 22.11
C GLN A 158 -6.53 -1.90 21.72
N GLN A 159 -6.41 -0.72 21.11
CA GLN A 159 -7.55 0.09 20.69
C GLN A 159 -8.43 -0.66 19.68
N ILE A 160 -7.85 -1.36 18.70
CA ILE A 160 -8.65 -2.12 17.74
C ILE A 160 -9.34 -3.32 18.39
N LYS A 161 -8.68 -4.02 19.33
CA LYS A 161 -9.33 -5.11 20.08
C LYS A 161 -10.56 -4.61 20.84
N GLU A 162 -10.42 -3.46 21.51
CA GLU A 162 -11.51 -2.88 22.30
C GLU A 162 -12.63 -2.34 21.41
N SER A 163 -12.30 -1.65 20.32
CA SER A 163 -13.28 -1.17 19.34
C SER A 163 -14.07 -2.31 18.71
N ARG A 164 -13.41 -3.44 18.40
CA ARG A 164 -14.06 -4.64 17.86
C ARG A 164 -14.95 -5.33 18.88
N HIS A 165 -14.50 -5.40 20.14
CA HIS A 165 -15.29 -5.91 21.25
C HIS A 165 -16.57 -5.10 21.47
N HIS A 166 -16.48 -3.77 21.50
CA HIS A 166 -17.64 -2.87 21.61
C HIS A 166 -18.58 -2.98 20.41
N ALA A 167 -18.05 -3.23 19.22
CA ALA A 167 -18.84 -3.42 18.00
C ALA A 167 -19.39 -4.85 17.84
N GLY A 168 -19.16 -5.76 18.79
CA GLY A 168 -19.57 -7.16 18.70
C GLY A 168 -18.90 -7.97 17.58
N LYS A 169 -17.81 -7.44 16.98
CA LYS A 169 -17.14 -8.06 15.84
C LYS A 169 -16.13 -9.12 16.30
N PRO A 170 -15.91 -10.18 15.51
CA PRO A 170 -14.90 -11.19 15.83
C PRO A 170 -13.49 -10.57 15.88
N ARG A 171 -12.60 -11.23 16.62
CA ARG A 171 -11.19 -10.83 16.76
C ARG A 171 -10.49 -10.88 15.38
N ILE A 172 -9.41 -10.12 15.25
CA ILE A 172 -8.54 -10.20 14.07
C ILE A 172 -7.72 -11.48 14.24
N ASP A 173 -7.96 -12.43 13.35
CA ASP A 173 -7.42 -13.80 13.32
C ASP A 173 -6.55 -14.07 12.09
N THR A 174 -6.75 -13.29 11.03
CA THR A 174 -6.05 -13.42 9.75
C THR A 174 -5.00 -12.32 9.55
N TRP A 175 -3.89 -12.69 8.91
CA TRP A 175 -2.81 -11.76 8.56
C TRP A 175 -3.32 -10.57 7.74
N GLU A 176 -4.15 -10.81 6.73
CA GLU A 176 -4.71 -9.78 5.86
C GLU A 176 -5.49 -8.70 6.62
N ARG A 177 -6.30 -9.12 7.62
CA ARG A 177 -7.06 -8.19 8.47
C ARG A 177 -6.14 -7.38 9.37
N LEU A 178 -5.05 -7.97 9.85
CA LEU A 178 -4.04 -7.27 10.63
C LEU A 178 -3.31 -6.25 9.75
N THR A 179 -2.81 -6.66 8.59
CA THR A 179 -2.11 -5.79 7.62
C THR A 179 -2.99 -4.61 7.20
N LYS A 180 -4.27 -4.84 6.89
CA LYS A 180 -5.23 -3.77 6.59
C LYS A 180 -5.41 -2.77 7.73
N HIS A 181 -5.51 -3.26 8.98
CA HIS A 181 -5.59 -2.38 10.14
C HIS A 181 -4.29 -1.57 10.33
N MET A 182 -3.13 -2.22 10.17
CA MET A 182 -1.83 -1.57 10.30
C MET A 182 -1.62 -0.49 9.23
N HIS A 183 -1.98 -0.76 7.98
CA HIS A 183 -1.99 0.27 6.93
C HIS A 183 -2.89 1.44 7.32
N TRP A 184 -4.11 1.18 7.79
CA TRP A 184 -5.01 2.27 8.20
C TRP A 184 -4.50 3.07 9.40
N ALA A 185 -3.81 2.43 10.35
CA ALA A 185 -3.33 3.06 11.58
C ALA A 185 -2.01 3.84 11.40
N PHE A 186 -1.13 3.40 10.51
CA PHE A 186 0.24 3.92 10.38
C PHE A 186 0.55 4.58 9.03
N LEU A 187 -0.26 4.34 7.98
CA LEU A 187 -0.09 4.95 6.67
C LEU A 187 -0.94 6.24 6.57
N PRO A 188 -0.33 7.41 6.34
CA PRO A 188 -1.08 8.62 6.02
C PRO A 188 -1.91 8.44 4.74
N TYR A 189 -3.13 8.99 4.71
CA TYR A 189 -4.02 8.93 3.53
C TYR A 189 -3.35 9.48 2.25
N ASN A 190 -2.46 10.46 2.40
CA ASN A 190 -1.73 11.11 1.31
C ASN A 190 -0.30 10.56 1.14
N TYR A 191 0.00 9.34 1.59
CA TYR A 191 1.35 8.77 1.54
C TYR A 191 1.91 8.75 0.13
N GLU A 192 1.16 8.24 -0.85
CA GLU A 192 1.59 8.20 -2.25
C GLU A 192 1.93 9.61 -2.75
N ARG A 193 1.02 10.58 -2.57
CA ARG A 193 1.27 11.99 -2.92
C ARG A 193 2.50 12.56 -2.23
N THR A 194 2.73 12.17 -0.98
CA THR A 194 3.90 12.61 -0.21
C THR A 194 5.17 12.03 -0.81
N LEU A 195 5.16 10.77 -1.23
CA LEU A 195 6.28 10.12 -1.90
C LEU A 195 6.58 10.78 -3.26
N TYR A 196 5.54 11.06 -4.04
CA TYR A 196 5.66 11.83 -5.30
C TYR A 196 6.28 13.21 -5.08
N ASN A 197 5.78 13.95 -4.08
CA ASN A 197 6.32 15.26 -3.75
C ASN A 197 7.78 15.17 -3.26
N LYS A 198 8.12 14.18 -2.43
CA LYS A 198 9.50 13.93 -2.01
C LYS A 198 10.40 13.63 -3.21
N LEU A 199 9.96 12.83 -4.17
CA LEU A 199 10.70 12.54 -5.40
C LEU A 199 10.92 13.80 -6.25
N GLN A 200 9.86 14.59 -6.46
CA GLN A 200 9.94 15.83 -7.25
C GLN A 200 10.75 16.94 -6.57
N THR A 201 10.74 16.99 -5.24
CA THR A 201 11.53 17.96 -4.46
C THR A 201 12.93 17.47 -4.13
N LEU A 202 13.26 16.22 -4.45
CA LEU A 202 14.59 15.67 -4.22
C LEU A 202 15.60 16.52 -4.98
N ARG A 203 16.60 17.02 -4.28
CA ARG A 203 17.73 17.74 -4.87
C ARG A 203 19.00 17.26 -4.20
N GLN A 204 20.08 17.18 -4.99
CA GLN A 204 21.41 16.87 -4.48
C GLN A 204 21.80 17.85 -3.36
N GLY A 205 21.54 19.16 -3.55
CA GLY A 205 21.83 20.17 -2.53
C GLY A 205 23.31 20.18 -2.14
N SER A 206 23.62 20.24 -0.84
CA SER A 206 24.99 20.17 -0.31
C SER A 206 25.58 18.75 -0.23
N ARG A 207 24.77 17.70 -0.48
CA ARG A 207 25.14 16.29 -0.35
C ARG A 207 26.02 15.80 -1.51
N SER A 208 26.68 14.66 -1.31
CA SER A 208 27.43 13.98 -2.37
C SER A 208 26.48 13.41 -3.44
N VAL A 209 27.00 13.12 -4.64
CA VAL A 209 26.20 12.45 -5.68
C VAL A 209 25.75 11.07 -5.21
N ASP A 210 26.59 10.35 -4.46
CA ASP A 210 26.34 8.97 -4.00
C ASP A 210 25.21 8.89 -2.95
N GLU A 211 25.23 9.78 -1.95
CA GLU A 211 24.13 9.91 -0.97
C GLU A 211 22.81 10.26 -1.66
N TYR A 212 22.87 11.20 -2.61
CA TYR A 212 21.70 11.57 -3.41
C TYR A 212 21.19 10.41 -4.28
N ALA A 213 22.08 9.65 -4.92
CA ALA A 213 21.71 8.53 -5.77
C ALA A 213 21.05 7.42 -4.95
N THR A 214 21.56 7.15 -3.75
CA THR A 214 20.95 6.18 -2.81
C THR A 214 19.51 6.56 -2.48
N ASP A 215 19.27 7.82 -2.09
CA ASP A 215 17.92 8.32 -1.81
C ASP A 215 17.02 8.25 -3.05
N PHE A 216 17.55 8.59 -4.22
CA PHE A 216 16.81 8.56 -5.48
C PHE A 216 16.37 7.14 -5.83
N PHE A 217 17.28 6.16 -5.85
CA PHE A 217 16.95 4.77 -6.17
C PHE A 217 15.97 4.18 -5.16
N LEU A 218 16.14 4.47 -3.87
CA LEU A 218 15.24 4.02 -2.83
C LEU A 218 13.82 4.58 -3.02
N MET A 219 13.71 5.86 -3.38
CA MET A 219 12.42 6.51 -3.60
C MET A 219 11.75 6.04 -4.90
N VAL A 220 12.52 5.81 -5.97
CA VAL A 220 12.01 5.22 -7.21
C VAL A 220 11.52 3.80 -6.98
N ALA A 221 12.28 2.96 -6.28
CA ALA A 221 11.87 1.57 -6.00
C ALA A 221 10.59 1.48 -5.16
N ARG A 222 10.35 2.45 -4.28
CA ARG A 222 9.14 2.51 -3.44
C ARG A 222 7.94 3.13 -4.16
N THR A 223 8.17 3.97 -5.15
CA THR A 223 7.07 4.56 -5.90
C THR A 223 6.62 3.55 -6.94
N THR A 224 5.35 3.16 -6.93
CA THR A 224 4.73 2.23 -7.90
C THR A 224 4.57 2.83 -9.31
N LEU A 225 5.42 3.79 -9.65
CA LEU A 225 5.42 4.50 -10.91
C LEU A 225 5.88 3.58 -12.05
N VAL A 226 5.05 3.49 -13.08
CA VAL A 226 5.46 3.01 -14.39
C VAL A 226 6.09 4.20 -15.14
N GLU A 227 7.24 4.68 -14.68
CA GLU A 227 8.01 5.66 -15.46
C GLU A 227 8.85 4.95 -16.52
N THR A 228 8.93 5.56 -17.69
CA THR A 228 9.89 5.14 -18.71
C THR A 228 11.32 5.42 -18.24
N GLU A 229 12.29 4.65 -18.75
CA GLU A 229 13.70 4.85 -18.39
C GLU A 229 14.19 6.28 -18.71
N GLU A 230 13.70 6.87 -19.81
CA GLU A 230 14.00 8.26 -20.20
C GLU A 230 13.49 9.30 -19.18
N GLN A 231 12.32 9.07 -18.59
CA GLN A 231 11.76 9.94 -17.54
C GLN A 231 12.60 9.84 -16.26
N LEU A 232 12.99 8.63 -15.86
CA LEU A 232 13.85 8.43 -14.69
C LEU A 232 15.22 9.10 -14.86
N VAL A 233 15.82 9.00 -16.05
CA VAL A 233 17.08 9.70 -16.37
C VAL A 233 16.89 11.21 -16.30
N SER A 234 15.80 11.73 -16.86
CA SER A 234 15.49 13.16 -16.85
C SER A 234 15.28 13.69 -15.43
N LEU A 235 14.57 12.95 -14.59
CA LEU A 235 14.40 13.26 -13.17
C LEU A 235 15.75 13.24 -12.44
N PHE A 236 16.54 12.19 -12.66
CA PHE A 236 17.85 12.04 -12.01
C PHE A 236 18.78 13.22 -12.35
N ILE A 237 18.87 13.59 -13.63
CA ILE A 237 19.69 14.71 -14.11
C ILE A 237 19.13 16.06 -13.60
N GLY A 238 17.80 16.22 -13.60
CA GLY A 238 17.12 17.44 -13.16
C GLY A 238 17.29 17.73 -11.66
N CYS A 239 17.57 16.70 -10.86
CA CYS A 239 17.73 16.83 -9.42
C CYS A 239 19.20 17.01 -8.97
N LEU A 240 20.17 16.83 -9.89
CA LEU A 240 21.60 17.06 -9.64
C LEU A 240 21.94 18.57 -9.60
N ARG A 241 23.11 18.90 -9.06
CA ARG A 241 23.64 20.28 -9.09
C ARG A 241 23.78 20.77 -10.52
N PHE A 242 23.46 22.04 -10.76
CA PHE A 242 23.51 22.68 -12.07
C PHE A 242 24.83 22.47 -12.84
N GLN A 243 25.97 22.50 -12.14
CA GLN A 243 27.29 22.29 -12.75
C GLN A 243 27.48 20.87 -13.28
N ILE A 244 26.98 19.87 -12.56
CA ILE A 244 27.01 18.47 -12.98
C ILE A 244 25.96 18.24 -14.07
N GLN A 245 24.75 18.81 -13.91
CA GLN A 245 23.68 18.73 -14.88
C GLN A 245 24.10 19.23 -16.27
N THR A 246 24.74 20.40 -16.33
CA THR A 246 25.20 21.00 -17.59
C THR A 246 26.23 20.10 -18.29
N ALA A 247 27.15 19.53 -17.51
CA ALA A 247 28.14 18.59 -18.05
C ALA A 247 27.49 17.28 -18.52
N LEU A 248 26.53 16.73 -17.78
CA LEU A 248 25.80 15.50 -18.16
C LEU A 248 24.94 15.66 -19.41
N GLN A 249 24.32 16.83 -19.61
CA GLN A 249 23.53 17.11 -20.82
C GLN A 249 24.36 17.03 -22.10
N GLN A 250 25.68 17.22 -22.03
CA GLN A 250 26.55 17.06 -23.21
C GLN A 250 26.73 15.59 -23.62
N PHE A 251 26.55 14.67 -22.68
CA PHE A 251 26.78 13.24 -22.90
C PHE A 251 25.51 12.44 -23.19
N ASN A 252 24.32 13.02 -22.99
CA ASN A 252 23.01 12.38 -23.23
C ASN A 252 22.96 10.92 -22.73
N PRO A 253 23.12 10.68 -21.42
CA PRO A 253 23.06 9.32 -20.89
C PRO A 253 21.69 8.69 -21.16
N THR A 254 21.69 7.40 -21.46
CA THR A 254 20.46 6.65 -21.81
C THR A 254 19.87 5.88 -20.64
N THR A 255 20.70 5.62 -19.62
CA THR A 255 20.31 4.86 -18.43
C THR A 255 20.66 5.64 -17.16
N VAL A 256 19.90 5.39 -16.08
CA VAL A 256 20.16 6.05 -14.79
C VAL A 256 21.52 5.66 -14.21
N SER A 257 21.94 4.40 -14.42
CA SER A 257 23.25 3.90 -13.98
C SER A 257 24.42 4.61 -14.68
N GLU A 258 24.30 4.85 -15.99
CA GLU A 258 25.29 5.61 -16.75
C GLU A 258 25.36 7.07 -16.27
N ALA A 259 24.19 7.71 -16.08
CA ALA A 259 24.12 9.06 -15.55
C ALA A 259 24.78 9.16 -14.18
N HIS A 260 24.57 8.17 -13.29
CA HIS A 260 25.17 8.11 -11.97
C HIS A 260 26.70 8.00 -12.01
N GLN A 261 27.26 7.07 -12.79
CA GLN A 261 28.72 6.91 -12.90
C GLN A 261 29.40 8.17 -13.44
N ARG A 262 28.81 8.78 -14.46
CA ARG A 262 29.34 10.03 -15.04
C ARG A 262 29.22 11.19 -14.04
N ALA A 263 28.12 11.28 -13.30
CA ALA A 263 27.94 12.28 -12.25
C ALA A 263 29.01 12.16 -11.15
N LEU A 264 29.35 10.94 -10.72
CA LEU A 264 30.41 10.69 -9.75
C LEU A 264 31.78 11.15 -10.25
N ALA A 265 32.13 10.83 -11.50
CA ALA A 265 33.38 11.27 -12.11
C ALA A 265 33.47 12.80 -12.17
N MET A 266 32.38 13.47 -12.50
CA MET A 266 32.29 14.92 -12.55
C MET A 266 32.37 15.55 -11.15
N GLU A 267 31.74 14.97 -10.14
CA GLU A 267 31.83 15.47 -8.77
C GLU A 267 33.28 15.53 -8.29
N LEU A 268 34.10 14.51 -8.60
CA LEU A 268 35.52 14.50 -8.26
C LEU A 268 36.30 15.65 -8.93
N GLN A 269 35.98 15.96 -10.19
CA GLN A 269 36.59 17.06 -10.93
C GLN A 269 36.19 18.42 -10.33
N PHE A 270 34.90 18.60 -10.02
CA PHE A 270 34.36 19.84 -9.49
C PHE A 270 34.68 20.09 -8.00
N ARG A 271 34.95 19.05 -7.20
CA ARG A 271 35.33 19.17 -5.78
C ARG A 271 36.56 20.08 -5.56
N SER A 272 37.51 20.06 -6.49
CA SER A 272 38.69 20.96 -6.45
C SER A 272 38.33 22.44 -6.61
N SER A 273 37.32 22.72 -7.44
CA SER A 273 36.82 24.06 -7.74
C SER A 273 35.91 24.59 -6.62
N TRP A 274 35.07 23.74 -6.03
CA TRP A 274 34.11 24.11 -4.98
C TRP A 274 34.77 24.55 -3.67
N ASN A 275 35.88 23.92 -3.28
CA ASN A 275 36.63 24.31 -2.08
C ASN A 275 37.48 25.57 -2.28
N SER A 276 37.71 26.01 -3.52
CA SER A 276 38.53 27.21 -3.81
C SER A 276 37.75 28.53 -3.64
N GLY A 277 36.42 28.47 -3.58
CA GLY A 277 35.55 29.67 -3.42
C GLY A 277 35.52 30.24 -2.00
N THR A 278 35.71 29.42 -0.97
CA THR A 278 35.61 29.85 0.44
C THR A 278 36.89 30.52 0.95
N ASN A 279 38.05 30.20 0.37
CA ASN A 279 39.33 30.79 0.79
C ASN A 279 39.65 32.16 0.16
N ARG A 280 38.96 32.57 -0.93
CA ARG A 280 39.19 33.89 -1.54
C ARG A 280 38.51 35.04 -0.78
N VAL A 281 37.45 34.77 -0.02
CA VAL A 281 36.72 35.82 0.71
C VAL A 281 37.48 36.30 1.95
N ARG A 282 38.35 35.46 2.54
CA ARG A 282 39.09 35.81 3.76
C ARG A 282 40.37 36.61 3.52
N ASN A 283 40.89 36.65 2.29
CA ASN A 283 42.17 37.30 1.97
C ASN A 283 42.02 38.72 1.38
N ARG A 284 40.79 39.26 1.29
CA ARG A 284 40.51 40.61 0.78
C ARG A 284 40.22 41.63 1.90
N SER A 285 40.71 41.37 3.10
CA SER A 285 40.49 42.24 4.26
C SER A 285 41.80 42.70 4.94
N GLN A 286 42.97 42.42 4.35
CA GLN A 286 44.27 42.74 4.96
C GLN A 286 45.20 43.61 4.10
N SER A 287 44.76 44.13 2.96
CA SER A 287 45.62 44.88 2.03
C SER A 287 45.20 46.33 1.81
N SER A 288 44.66 47.00 2.84
CA SER A 288 44.32 48.42 2.78
C SER A 288 44.48 49.09 4.14
N ASP A 289 45.71 49.09 4.67
CA ASP A 289 46.11 49.99 5.78
C ASP A 289 47.65 49.99 5.89
N SER A 290 48.33 50.78 5.06
CA SER A 290 49.74 51.15 5.27
C SER A 290 50.24 52.18 4.25
N ILE A 291 49.57 53.33 4.14
CA ILE A 291 50.22 54.55 3.60
C ILE A 291 49.72 55.76 4.41
N THR A 292 50.67 56.63 4.77
CA THR A 292 50.58 57.96 5.40
C THR A 292 50.68 58.05 6.92
N ALA A 293 51.92 58.23 7.42
CA ALA A 293 52.23 59.15 8.52
C ALA A 293 53.74 59.40 8.58
N THR A 294 54.24 60.29 7.73
CA THR A 294 55.51 60.99 7.97
C THR A 294 55.33 62.47 7.65
N ASP A 295 55.67 63.26 8.67
CA ASP A 295 56.22 64.61 8.59
C ASP A 295 55.25 65.80 8.79
N ALA A 296 55.32 66.36 9.99
CA ALA A 296 54.93 67.73 10.30
C ALA A 296 55.90 68.27 11.37
N THR A 297 56.97 68.94 10.93
CA THR A 297 57.77 69.83 11.75
C THR A 297 57.60 71.26 11.23
N GLN A 298 57.29 72.14 12.18
CA GLN A 298 57.27 73.61 12.24
C GLN A 298 58.29 74.37 11.35
N PRO A 299 58.07 75.66 11.05
CA PRO A 299 57.90 76.76 12.05
C PRO A 299 56.66 77.64 11.89
#